data_AF-A0A8T0E826-F1
#
_entry.id   AF-A0A8T0E826-F1
#
_cell.length_a   1.000
_cell.length_b   1.000
_cell.length_c   1.000
_cell.angle_alpha   90.00
_cell.angle_beta   90.00
_cell.angle_gamma   90.00
#
_symmetry.space_group_name_H-M   'P 1'
#
loop_
_entity.id
_entity.type
_entity.pdbx_description
1 polymer ?
#
loop_
_entity_poly.entity_id
_entity_poly.type
_entity_poly.pdbx_seq_one_letter_code
_entity_poly.pdbx_strand_id
1 'polypeptide(L)'
;MPKRKCTFNVNLQAKYPFIKQINSRSDVRCEKCRIEFSVSHGGASDIEQHLKSGKHKNADRGAASSSSMLTFFKKSDAPTLKD
;
A
#
# COMPACT_ATOMS: atom_id res chain seq x y z
N MET A 1 15.96 30.75 2.60
CA MET A 1 15.27 30.32 1.36
C MET A 1 14.17 29.34 1.72
N PRO A 2 12.90 29.55 1.30
CA PRO A 2 11.84 28.58 1.57
C PRO A 2 12.17 27.26 0.85
N LYS A 3 12.23 26.15 1.58
CA LYS A 3 12.33 24.82 0.94
C LYS A 3 11.06 24.58 0.13
N ARG A 4 11.19 24.36 -1.18
CA ARG A 4 10.03 24.01 -2.03
C ARG A 4 9.47 22.68 -1.56
N LYS A 5 8.14 22.61 -1.39
CA LYS A 5 7.45 21.36 -1.09
C LYS A 5 7.46 20.46 -2.33
N CYS A 6 7.82 19.20 -2.16
CA CYS A 6 7.65 18.19 -3.20
C CYS A 6 6.16 17.88 -3.40
N THR A 7 5.77 17.58 -4.63
CA THR A 7 4.41 17.17 -4.99
C THR A 7 4.45 15.80 -5.63
N PHE A 8 3.37 15.04 -5.46
CA PHE A 8 3.18 13.77 -6.11
C PHE A 8 2.96 14.02 -7.60
N ASN A 9 3.85 13.46 -8.43
CA ASN A 9 3.86 13.67 -9.88
C ASN A 9 3.71 12.34 -10.61
N VAL A 10 3.52 12.41 -11.93
CA VAL A 10 3.32 11.22 -12.78
C VAL A 10 4.52 10.26 -12.70
N ASN A 11 5.73 10.77 -12.53
CA ASN A 11 6.93 9.94 -12.37
C ASN A 11 6.92 9.14 -11.05
N LEU A 12 6.52 9.77 -9.94
CA LEU A 12 6.33 9.09 -8.66
C LEU A 12 5.19 8.07 -8.74
N GLN A 13 4.09 8.40 -9.42
CA GLN A 13 2.99 7.47 -9.61
C GLN A 13 3.38 6.26 -10.46
N ALA A 14 4.16 6.46 -11.53
CA ALA A 14 4.68 5.38 -12.37
C ALA A 14 5.64 4.46 -11.58
N LYS A 15 6.50 5.04 -10.73
CA LYS A 15 7.43 4.28 -9.89
C LYS A 15 6.72 3.54 -8.73
N TYR A 16 5.67 4.14 -8.18
CA TYR A 16 4.93 3.63 -7.03
C TYR A 16 3.42 3.53 -7.36
N PRO A 17 2.99 2.57 -8.19
CA PRO A 17 1.61 2.51 -8.69
C PRO A 17 0.57 2.22 -7.60
N PHE A 18 0.99 1.70 -6.45
CA PHE A 18 0.16 1.45 -5.28
C PHE A 18 0.02 2.67 -4.34
N ILE A 19 0.64 3.79 -4.69
CA ILE A 19 0.49 5.06 -3.97
C ILE A 19 -0.46 5.95 -4.77
N LYS A 20 -1.54 6.40 -4.14
CA LYS A 20 -2.52 7.30 -4.75
C LYS A 20 -2.49 8.66 -4.08
N GLN A 21 -2.56 9.71 -4.89
CA GLN A 21 -2.80 11.06 -4.36
C GLN A 21 -4.21 11.14 -3.77
N ILE A 22 -4.35 11.85 -2.65
CA ILE A 22 -5.62 12.08 -1.95
C ILE A 22 -5.96 13.57 -1.92
N ASN A 23 -6.03 14.17 -0.73
CA ASN A 23 -6.51 15.53 -0.50
C ASN A 23 -5.62 16.61 -1.13
N SER A 24 -4.30 16.57 -0.87
CA SER A 24 -3.37 17.59 -1.34
C SER A 24 -2.46 17.08 -2.45
N ARG A 25 -1.82 18.00 -3.16
CA ARG A 25 -0.77 17.68 -4.15
C ARG A 25 0.40 16.87 -3.59
N SER A 26 0.56 16.86 -2.28
CA SER A 26 1.65 16.17 -1.59
C SER A 26 1.16 15.09 -0.63
N ASP A 27 -0.15 14.96 -0.44
CA ASP A 27 -0.70 13.93 0.46
C ASP A 27 -1.11 12.72 -0.36
N VAL A 28 -0.63 11.57 0.10
CA VAL A 28 -0.78 10.32 -0.61
C VAL A 28 -1.23 9.22 0.34
N ARG A 29 -1.86 8.21 -0.22
CA ARG A 29 -2.30 7.00 0.47
C ARG A 29 -1.65 5.79 -0.15
N CYS A 30 -1.08 4.94 0.68
CA CYS A 30 -0.58 3.64 0.26
C CYS A 30 -1.73 2.64 0.23
N GLU A 31 -2.03 2.07 -0.94
CA GLU A 31 -3.11 1.09 -1.08
C GLU A 31 -2.77 -0.27 -0.45
N LYS A 32 -1.48 -0.58 -0.30
CA LYS A 32 -1.01 -1.83 0.32
C LYS A 32 -1.32 -1.88 1.82
N CYS A 33 -0.98 -0.82 2.54
CA CYS A 33 -1.18 -0.75 4.00
C CYS A 33 -2.32 0.17 4.42
N ARG A 34 -2.97 0.84 3.46
CA ARG A 34 -4.08 1.80 3.63
C ARG A 34 -3.74 3.04 4.48
N ILE A 35 -2.45 3.31 4.71
CA ILE A 35 -1.97 4.45 5.50
C ILE A 35 -1.76 5.68 4.62
N GLU A 36 -2.13 6.83 5.15
CA GLU A 36 -1.96 8.15 4.56
C GLU A 36 -0.68 8.82 5.09
N PHE A 37 0.07 9.48 4.21
CA PHE A 37 1.29 10.21 4.55
C PHE A 37 1.57 11.33 3.54
N SER A 38 2.49 12.24 3.88
CA SER A 38 2.85 13.36 3.02
C SER A 38 4.23 13.15 2.39
N VAL A 39 4.35 13.44 1.09
CA VAL A 39 5.61 13.44 0.33
C VAL A 39 6.20 14.84 0.18
N SER A 40 5.71 15.80 0.98
CA SER A 40 6.07 17.23 0.89
C SER A 40 7.56 17.50 1.11
N HIS A 41 8.28 16.63 1.82
CA HIS A 41 9.63 16.91 2.31
C HIS A 41 10.72 16.36 1.39
N GLY A 42 10.58 15.12 0.95
CA GLY A 42 11.57 14.36 0.20
C GLY A 42 11.00 13.58 -0.98
N GLY A 43 9.70 13.69 -1.27
CA GLY A 43 9.11 13.07 -2.46
C GLY A 43 9.24 11.55 -2.41
N ALA A 44 10.11 11.01 -3.27
CA ALA A 44 10.45 9.58 -3.29
C ALA A 44 11.04 9.09 -1.97
N SER A 45 11.88 9.89 -1.30
CA SER A 45 12.52 9.49 -0.04
C SER A 45 11.50 9.25 1.08
N ASP A 46 10.42 10.04 1.13
CA ASP A 46 9.32 9.82 2.09
C ASP A 46 8.60 8.49 1.81
N ILE A 47 8.42 8.14 0.53
CA ILE A 47 7.82 6.87 0.13
C ILE A 47 8.74 5.70 0.53
N GLU A 48 10.03 5.77 0.24
CA GLU A 48 11.00 4.74 0.63
C GLU A 48 11.06 4.55 2.15
N GLN A 49 11.01 5.66 2.90
CA GLN A 49 10.95 5.61 4.36
C GLN A 49 9.65 4.97 4.85
N HIS A 50 8.51 5.29 4.22
CA HIS A 50 7.23 4.67 4.49
C HIS A 50 7.29 3.14 4.27
N LEU A 51 7.87 2.68 3.15
CA LEU A 51 8.00 1.25 2.84
C LEU A 51 8.85 0.51 3.88
N LYS A 52 9.88 1.17 4.42
CA LYS A 52 10.74 0.61 5.48
C LYS A 52 10.09 0.64 6.86
N SER A 53 9.01 1.41 7.04
CA SER A 53 8.32 1.56 8.31
C SER A 53 7.72 0.25 8.81
N GLY A 54 7.76 0.04 10.13
CA GLY A 54 7.15 -1.13 10.77
C GLY A 54 5.66 -1.27 10.46
N LYS A 55 4.94 -0.14 10.30
CA LYS A 55 3.50 -0.16 9.94
C LYS A 55 3.27 -0.81 8.57
N HIS A 56 4.10 -0.46 7.58
CA HIS A 56 4.02 -1.03 6.24
C HIS A 56 4.37 -2.52 6.27
N LYS A 57 5.49 -2.89 6.90
CA LYS A 57 5.91 -4.29 7.04
C LYS A 57 4.88 -5.15 7.76
N ASN A 58 4.22 -4.64 8.80
CA ASN A 58 3.19 -5.38 9.52
C ASN A 58 1.94 -5.59 8.67
N ALA A 59 1.50 -4.57 7.93
CA ALA A 59 0.37 -4.69 7.02
C ALA A 59 0.67 -5.68 5.87
N ASP A 60 1.88 -5.65 5.32
CA ASP A 60 2.33 -6.57 4.29
C ASP A 60 2.33 -8.03 4.79
N ARG A 61 2.88 -8.26 5.99
CA ARG A 61 2.82 -9.58 6.66
C ARG A 61 1.38 -10.05 6.91
N GLY A 62 0.49 -9.15 7.33
CA GLY A 62 -0.92 -9.44 7.54
C GLY A 62 -1.63 -9.84 6.23
N ALA A 63 -1.34 -9.15 5.14
CA ALA A 63 -1.88 -9.47 3.82
C ALA A 63 -1.38 -10.84 3.31
N ALA A 64 -0.09 -11.15 3.51
CA ALA A 64 0.47 -12.46 3.18
C ALA A 64 -0.18 -13.59 3.99
N SER A 65 -0.34 -13.40 5.31
CA SER A 65 -0.99 -14.39 6.18
C SER A 65 -2.47 -14.61 5.83
N SER A 66 -3.19 -13.55 5.47
CA SER A 66 -4.59 -13.65 5.03
C SER A 66 -4.73 -14.45 3.73
N SER A 67 -3.78 -14.29 2.81
CA SER A 67 -3.72 -15.06 1.56
C SER A 67 -3.52 -16.55 1.84
N SER A 68 -2.66 -16.90 2.80
CA SER A 68 -2.47 -18.28 3.24
C SER A 68 -3.77 -18.88 3.82
N MET A 69 -4.50 -18.13 4.66
CA MET A 69 -5.77 -18.61 5.22
C MET A 69 -6.81 -18.94 4.14
N LEU A 70 -6.94 -18.12 3.09
CA LEU A 70 -7.86 -18.38 1.97
C LEU A 70 -7.54 -19.70 1.25
N THR A 71 -6.26 -20.11 1.19
CA THR A 71 -5.89 -21.39 0.58
C THR A 71 -6.28 -22.61 1.44
N PHE A 72 -6.29 -22.48 2.77
CA PHE A 72 -6.74 -23.54 3.67
C PHE A 72 -8.26 -23.74 3.62
N PHE A 73 -9.04 -22.67 3.45
CA PHE A 73 -10.50 -22.77 3.31
C PHE A 73 -10.95 -23.33 1.95
N LYS A 74 -10.05 -23.45 0.95
CA LYS A 74 -10.39 -23.88 -0.41
C LYS A 74 -10.40 -25.42 -0.60
N LYS A 75 -10.51 -26.20 0.48
CA LYS A 75 -10.51 -27.67 0.42
C LYS A 75 -11.81 -28.35 0.88
N SER A 76 -12.94 -27.63 0.82
CA SER A 76 -14.25 -28.19 1.17
C SER A 76 -15.36 -27.78 0.19
N ASP A 77 -15.24 -28.19 -1.07
CA ASP A 77 -16.36 -28.34 -2.03
C ASP A 77 -15.79 -29.16 -3.22
N ALA A 78 -16.24 -30.35 -3.63
CA ALA A 78 -17.45 -31.17 -3.46
C ALA A 78 -17.06 -32.68 -3.71
N PRO A 79 -17.92 -33.75 -3.67
CA PRO A 79 -19.27 -33.80 -4.27
C PRO A 79 -20.36 -34.68 -3.59
N THR A 80 -21.58 -34.56 -4.16
CA THR A 80 -22.75 -35.48 -4.18
C THR A 80 -23.69 -35.61 -2.97
N LEU A 81 -24.96 -35.19 -3.17
CA LEU A 81 -26.12 -35.94 -2.71
C LEU A 81 -27.19 -35.95 -3.83
N LYS A 82 -27.53 -37.16 -4.29
CA LYS A 82 -28.69 -37.51 -5.12
C LYS A 82 -29.95 -37.53 -4.25
N ASP A 83 -31.04 -37.02 -4.79
CA ASP A 83 -32.38 -37.64 -4.77
C ASP A 83 -33.02 -37.37 -6.14
#